data_AF-A0A957WUC4-F1
#
_entry.id   AF-A0A957WUC4-F1
#
_cell.length_a   1.000
_cell.length_b   1.000
_cell.length_c   1.000
_cell.angle_alpha   90.00
_cell.angle_beta   90.00
_cell.angle_gamma   90.00
#
_symmetry.space_group_name_H-M   'P 1'
#
loop_
_entity.id
_entity.type
_entity.pdbx_description
1 polymer ?
#
loop_
_entity_poly.entity_id
_entity_poly.type
_entity_poly.pdbx_seq_one_letter_code
_entity_poly.pdbx_strand_id
1 'polypeptide(L)' 'TNPDDPYIVLTVWQSQADFEAWVNSESFQKGHAKSGTLPQETFRGRSKLESFEIILDTEPTPGK' A
#
# COMPACT_ATOMS: atom_id res chain seq x y z
N THR A 1 16.94 4.80 -11.53
CA THR A 1 15.86 3.80 -11.53
C THR A 1 16.10 2.87 -12.70
N ASN A 2 16.06 1.56 -12.48
CA ASN A 2 16.06 0.59 -13.56
C ASN A 2 14.65 0.62 -14.21
N PRO A 3 14.51 0.63 -15.54
CA PRO A 3 13.22 0.54 -16.21
C PRO A 3 12.30 -0.61 -15.75
N ASP A 4 12.90 -1.67 -15.19
CA ASP A 4 12.19 -2.84 -14.67
C ASP A 4 11.78 -2.73 -13.19
N ASP A 5 12.20 -1.66 -12.49
CA ASP A 5 11.81 -1.45 -11.10
C ASP A 5 10.29 -1.17 -10.99
N PRO A 6 9.59 -1.78 -10.02
CA PRO A 6 8.17 -1.47 -9.78
C PRO A 6 8.01 -0.13 -9.06
N TYR A 7 6.86 0.50 -9.23
CA TYR A 7 6.42 1.57 -8.34
C TYR A 7 6.05 0.99 -6.97
N ILE A 8 6.38 1.71 -5.90
CA ILE A 8 6.00 1.37 -4.52
C ILE A 8 4.95 2.36 -4.04
N VAL A 9 3.78 1.85 -3.66
CA VAL A 9 2.78 2.60 -2.88
C VAL A 9 3.02 2.28 -1.41
N LEU A 10 3.70 3.18 -0.71
CA LEU A 10 3.99 3.05 0.72
C LEU A 10 2.88 3.74 1.53
N THR A 11 2.33 3.04 2.52
CA THR A 11 1.36 3.60 3.46
C THR A 11 1.73 3.13 4.86
N VAL A 12 1.87 4.08 5.79
CA VAL A 12 2.16 3.81 7.20
C VAL A 12 0.86 3.90 7.97
N TRP A 13 0.59 2.91 8.82
CA TRP A 13 -0.62 2.81 9.63
C TRP A 13 -0.27 2.86 11.12
N GLN A 14 -1.17 3.39 11.94
CA GLN A 14 -1.01 3.39 13.40
C GLN A 14 -1.07 1.97 13.97
N SER A 15 -1.87 1.09 13.38
CA SER A 15 -1.95 -0.32 13.73
C SER A 15 -2.30 -1.20 12.53
N GLN A 16 -2.03 -2.51 12.66
CA GLN A 16 -2.50 -3.49 11.67
C GLN A 16 -4.04 -3.51 11.55
N ALA A 17 -4.75 -3.30 12.66
CA ALA A 17 -6.21 -3.27 12.66
C ALA A 17 -6.77 -2.12 11.82
N ASP A 18 -6.11 -0.95 11.80
CA ASP A 18 -6.51 0.17 10.95
C ASP A 18 -6.35 -0.15 9.46
N PHE A 19 -5.27 -0.84 9.09
CA PHE A 19 -5.08 -1.34 7.73
C PHE A 19 -6.18 -2.35 7.34
N GLU A 20 -6.48 -3.31 8.20
CA GLU A 20 -7.52 -4.32 7.95
C GLU A 20 -8.92 -3.68 7.84
N ALA A 21 -9.23 -2.72 8.71
CA ALA A 21 -10.47 -1.96 8.63
C ALA A 21 -10.57 -1.19 7.31
N TRP A 22 -9.47 -0.60 6.83
CA TRP A 22 -9.43 0.08 5.54
C TRP A 22 -9.66 -0.88 4.37
N VAL A 23 -8.95 -2.01 4.29
CA VAL A 23 -9.12 -3.01 3.21
C VAL A 23 -10.57 -3.49 3.10
N ASN A 24 -11.26 -3.62 4.23
CA ASN A 24 -12.65 -4.06 4.29
C ASN A 24 -13.69 -2.94 4.08
N SER A 25 -13.25 -1.69 3.92
CA SER A 25 -14.15 -0.52 3.79
C SER A 25 -14.72 -0.33 2.38
N GLU A 26 -15.86 0.36 2.28
CA GLU A 26 -16.40 0.80 0.99
C GLU A 26 -15.45 1.73 0.22
N SER A 27 -14.68 2.54 0.95
CA SER A 27 -13.73 3.49 0.36
C SER A 27 -12.62 2.74 -0.39
N PHE A 28 -12.11 1.64 0.16
CA PHE A 28 -11.14 0.78 -0.53
C PHE A 28 -11.75 0.18 -1.79
N GLN A 29 -12.96 -0.38 -1.70
CA GLN A 29 -13.65 -0.99 -2.85
C GLN A 29 -13.88 0.02 -3.98
N LYS A 30 -14.38 1.22 -3.65
CA LYS A 30 -14.64 2.29 -4.62
C LYS A 30 -13.34 2.82 -5.24
N GLY A 31 -12.29 3.00 -4.44
CA GLY A 31 -10.97 3.44 -4.92
C GLY A 31 -10.34 2.45 -5.91
N HIS A 32 -10.57 1.16 -5.73
CA HIS A 32 -10.01 0.10 -6.57
C HIS A 32 -10.95 -0.42 -7.66
N ALA A 33 -12.17 0.13 -7.79
CA ALA A 33 -13.21 -0.36 -8.70
C ALA A 33 -12.79 -0.45 -10.18
N LYS A 34 -11.78 0.34 -10.59
CA LYS A 34 -11.25 0.38 -11.96
C LYS A 34 -9.93 -0.37 -12.14
N SER A 35 -9.38 -0.99 -11.09
CA SER A 35 -8.06 -1.63 -11.17
C SER A 35 -8.04 -2.81 -12.15
N GLY A 36 -9.19 -3.46 -12.37
CA GLY A 36 -9.36 -4.54 -13.36
C GLY A 36 -9.74 -4.09 -14.78
N THR A 37 -9.91 -2.78 -15.03
CA THR A 37 -10.33 -2.29 -16.36
C THR A 37 -9.15 -1.92 -17.25
N LEU A 38 -7.93 -1.92 -16.72
CA LEU A 38 -6.72 -1.67 -17.51
C LEU A 38 -6.38 -2.92 -18.34
N PRO A 39 -5.88 -2.75 -19.59
CA PRO A 39 -5.37 -3.86 -20.39
C PRO A 39 -4.33 -4.66 -19.60
N GLN A 40 -4.33 -5.98 -19.75
CA GLN A 40 -3.43 -6.86 -18.98
C GLN A 40 -1.95 -6.56 -19.27
N GLU A 41 -1.64 -6.10 -20.48
CA GLU A 41 -0.31 -5.64 -20.92
C GLU A 41 0.16 -4.32 -20.31
N THR A 42 -0.70 -3.62 -19.56
CA THR A 42 -0.32 -2.39 -18.83
C THR A 42 0.72 -2.69 -17.73
N PHE A 43 0.69 -3.90 -17.18
CA PHE A 43 1.57 -4.30 -16.09
C PHE A 43 2.48 -5.47 -16.50
N ARG A 44 3.75 -5.41 -16.10
CA ARG A 44 4.72 -6.50 -16.34
C ARG A 44 4.49 -7.74 -15.46
N GLY A 45 3.50 -7.70 -14.56
CA GLY A 45 3.18 -8.77 -13.64
C GLY A 45 2.10 -8.37 -12.63
N ARG A 46 1.82 -9.26 -11.68
CA ARG A 46 0.90 -8.99 -10.57
C ARG A 46 1.53 -8.06 -9.55
N SER A 47 0.71 -7.20 -8.96
CA SER A 47 1.10 -6.44 -7.77
C SER A 47 1.46 -7.39 -6.62
N LYS A 48 2.47 -7.02 -5.84
CA LYS A 48 2.88 -7.72 -4.62
C LYS A 48 2.63 -6.80 -3.43
N LEU A 49 2.06 -7.34 -2.36
CA LEU A 49 1.90 -6.65 -1.09
C LEU A 49 2.95 -7.20 -0.12
N GLU A 50 3.74 -6.29 0.46
CA GLU A 50 4.68 -6.58 1.53
C GLU A 50 4.27 -5.75 2.75
N SER A 51 4.28 -6.37 3.92
CA SER A 51 3.91 -5.76 5.20
C SER A 51 5.08 -5.81 6.17
N PHE A 52 5.30 -4.73 6.91
CA PHE A 52 6.41 -4.58 7.84
C PHE A 52 5.92 -4.04 9.17
N GLU A 53 6.58 -4.44 10.25
CA GLU A 53 6.45 -3.83 11.57
C GLU A 53 7.63 -2.85 11.76
N ILE A 54 7.31 -1.60 12.12
CA ILE A 54 8.33 -0.57 12.37
C ILE A 54 8.93 -0.83 13.76
N ILE A 55 10.16 -1.34 13.78
CA ILE A 55 10.90 -1.61 15.03
C ILE A 55 11.78 -0.44 15.49
N LEU A 56 12.05 0.50 14.59
CA LEU A 56 12.84 1.71 14.85
C LEU A 56 12.29 2.83 13.99
N ASP A 57 12.02 3.96 14.64
CA ASP A 57 11.73 5.23 14.00
C ASP A 57 12.67 6.29 14.57
N THR A 58 13.31 7.05 13.69
CA THR A 58 14.22 8.14 14.07
C THR A 58 13.52 9.48 14.20
N GLU A 59 12.24 9.57 13.81
CA GLU A 59 11.45 10.78 14.02
C GLU A 59 11.20 10.99 15.52
N PRO A 60 11.38 12.21 16.03
CA PRO A 60 11.10 12.51 17.43
C PRO A 60 9.61 12.31 17.70
N THR A 61 9.28 11.46 18.68
CA THR A 61 7.89 11.26 19.10
C THR A 61 7.32 12.59 19.60
N PRO A 62 6.20 13.11 19.04
CA PRO A 62 5.60 14.33 19.54
C PRO A 62 5.24 14.17 21.02
N GLY A 63 5.88 14.93 21.91
CA GLY A 63 5.60 14.94 23.36
C GLY A 63 6.48 14.04 24.24
N LYS A 64 7.61 13.53 23.73
CA LYS A 64 8.73 13.05 24.56
C LYS A 64 10.02 13.80 24.25
#